data_AF-A0A089GHX0-F1
#
_entry.id   AF-A0A089GHX0-F1
#
_cell.length_a   1.000
_cell.length_b   1.000
_cell.length_c   1.000
_cell.angle_alpha   90.00
_cell.angle_beta   90.00
_cell.angle_gamma   90.00
#
_symmetry.space_group_name_H-M   'P 1'
#
loop_
_entity.id
_entity.type
_entity.pdbx_description
1 polymer ?
#
loop_
_entity_poly.entity_id
_entity_poly.type
_entity_poly.pdbx_seq_one_letter_code
_entity_poly.pdbx_strand_id
1 'polypeptide(L)' 'MAGLNKEKKTINKTNSVRFPAPPFQQQQQPFPGLAGKMQPRPDHGEDSYQGSGRLNGRKVLITGGDSGIGRAVAIAYARE' A
#
# COMPACT_ATOMS: atom_id res chain seq x y z
N MET A 1 -24.90 7.11 37.69
CA MET A 1 -23.44 7.09 37.46
C MET A 1 -23.24 6.62 36.02
N ALA A 2 -23.14 7.52 35.05
CA ALA A 2 -21.88 8.11 34.54
C ALA A 2 -20.85 7.00 34.19
N GLY A 3 -20.44 6.74 32.95
CA GLY A 3 -20.72 7.29 31.63
C GLY A 3 -19.85 6.47 30.65
N LEU A 4 -20.37 6.13 29.47
CA LEU A 4 -19.61 5.40 28.46
C LEU A 4 -18.45 6.27 27.95
N ASN A 5 -17.23 5.97 28.38
CA ASN A 5 -16.02 6.53 27.77
C ASN A 5 -15.78 5.86 26.42
N LYS A 6 -16.41 6.41 25.37
CA LYS A 6 -15.93 6.28 23.99
C LYS A 6 -14.59 7.02 23.91
N GLU A 7 -13.49 6.28 24.02
CA GLU A 7 -12.18 6.82 23.71
C GLU A 7 -12.17 7.36 22.28
N LYS A 8 -11.83 8.65 22.19
CA LYS A 8 -11.78 9.43 20.96
C LYS A 8 -10.73 8.79 20.05
N LYS A 9 -11.18 8.17 18.96
CA LYS A 9 -10.32 7.71 17.87
C LYS A 9 -9.70 8.96 17.23
N THR A 10 -8.48 9.31 17.63
CA THR A 10 -7.70 10.40 17.05
C THR A 10 -7.37 10.00 15.61
N ILE A 11 -8.22 10.42 14.66
CA ILE A 11 -7.98 10.19 13.24
C ILE A 11 -6.88 11.17 12.84
N ASN A 12 -5.62 10.71 12.80
CA ASN A 12 -4.53 11.49 12.23
C ASN A 12 -4.88 11.77 10.76
N LYS A 13 -5.23 13.03 10.47
CA LYS A 13 -5.67 13.48 9.16
C LYS A 13 -4.46 13.51 8.22
N THR A 14 -4.28 12.46 7.43
CA THR A 14 -3.33 12.46 6.31
C THR A 14 -3.89 13.36 5.20
N ASN A 15 -3.21 14.45 4.87
CA ASN A 15 -3.53 15.32 3.72
C ASN A 15 -3.21 14.62 2.39
N SER A 16 -3.82 13.47 2.11
CA SER A 16 -3.60 12.73 0.87
C SER A 16 -4.73 12.98 -0.13
N VAL A 17 -4.66 14.07 -0.88
CA VAL A 17 -5.57 14.33 -2.03
C VAL A 17 -5.50 13.19 -3.06
N ARG A 18 -4.38 12.44 -3.08
CA ARG A 18 -4.08 11.41 -4.10
C ARG A 18 -4.41 9.97 -3.70
N PHE A 19 -4.55 9.65 -2.41
CA PHE A 19 -4.72 8.26 -1.94
C PHE A 19 -5.84 8.15 -0.89
N PRO A 20 -6.48 6.98 -0.75
CA PRO A 20 -7.55 6.76 0.22
C PRO A 20 -7.15 7.15 1.65
N ALA A 21 -8.03 7.87 2.33
CA ALA A 21 -7.86 8.29 3.71
C ALA A 21 -8.75 7.45 4.66
N PRO A 22 -8.37 7.27 5.94
CA PRO A 22 -9.19 6.56 6.91
C PRO A 22 -10.51 7.30 7.21
N PRO A 23 -11.53 6.60 7.76
CA PRO A 23 -11.48 5.23 8.27
C PRO A 23 -11.63 4.17 7.17
N PHE A 24 -10.83 3.10 7.26
CA PHE A 24 -11.00 1.89 6.44
C PHE A 24 -11.91 0.89 7.13
N GLN A 25 -12.52 0.00 6.34
CA GLN A 25 -13.26 -1.15 6.88
C GLN A 25 -12.32 -2.04 7.69
N GLN A 26 -12.79 -2.52 8.84
CA GLN A 26 -12.06 -3.52 9.60
C GLN A 26 -11.99 -4.81 8.78
N GLN A 27 -10.77 -5.24 8.49
CA GLN A 27 -10.48 -6.39 7.65
C GLN A 27 -9.28 -7.13 8.23
N GLN A 28 -9.35 -8.46 8.26
CA GLN A 28 -8.25 -9.33 8.68
C GLN A 28 -8.13 -10.47 7.68
N GLN A 29 -6.90 -10.94 7.49
CA GLN A 29 -6.60 -12.11 6.66
C GLN A 29 -5.56 -12.96 7.41
N PRO A 30 -5.60 -14.30 7.27
CA PRO A 30 -4.51 -15.12 7.76
C PRO A 30 -3.22 -14.76 7.01
N PHE A 31 -2.08 -14.88 7.71
CA PHE A 31 -0.76 -14.67 7.11
C PHE A 31 -0.54 -15.65 5.93
N PRO A 32 0.08 -15.21 4.81
CA PRO A 32 0.69 -13.89 4.55
C PRO A 32 -0.29 -12.80 4.07
N GLY A 33 -1.57 -13.12 3.90
CA GLY A 33 -2.57 -12.22 3.32
C GLY A 33 -2.42 -12.04 1.80
N LEU A 34 -3.42 -11.43 1.18
CA LEU A 34 -3.40 -11.12 -0.26
C LEU A 34 -3.80 -9.66 -0.50
N ALA A 35 -2.93 -8.91 -1.17
CA ALA A 35 -3.21 -7.52 -1.55
C ALA A 35 -4.50 -7.37 -2.37
N GLY A 36 -4.80 -8.35 -3.24
CA GLY A 36 -6.03 -8.36 -4.04
C GLY A 36 -7.33 -8.53 -3.23
N LYS A 37 -7.24 -8.93 -1.95
CA LYS A 37 -8.41 -9.06 -1.05
C LYS A 37 -8.58 -7.86 -0.12
N MET A 38 -7.67 -6.88 -0.16
CA MET A 38 -7.75 -5.68 0.66
C MET A 38 -8.75 -4.67 0.10
N GLN A 39 -9.35 -3.88 0.99
CA GLN A 39 -10.31 -2.83 0.68
C GLN A 39 -9.92 -1.53 1.41
N PRO A 40 -9.41 -0.50 0.71
CA PRO A 40 -9.15 -0.46 -0.74
C PRO A 40 -8.02 -1.40 -1.17
N ARG A 41 -8.00 -1.76 -2.45
CA ARG A 41 -6.87 -2.45 -3.06
C ARG A 41 -5.64 -1.51 -3.03
N PRO A 42 -4.45 -1.98 -2.62
CA PRO A 42 -3.26 -1.14 -2.66
C PRO A 42 -2.90 -0.76 -4.10
N ASP A 43 -2.47 0.49 -4.27
CA ASP A 43 -1.81 0.99 -5.48
C ASP A 43 -0.29 0.82 -5.27
N HIS A 44 0.35 0.05 -6.14
CA HIS A 44 1.79 -0.21 -6.14
C HIS A 44 2.52 0.60 -7.23
N GLY A 45 1.83 1.53 -7.90
CA GLY A 45 2.33 2.26 -9.04
C GLY A 45 2.02 1.61 -10.39
N GLU A 46 1.11 0.63 -10.43
CA GLU A 46 0.73 -0.09 -11.66
C GLU A 46 0.39 0.85 -12.81
N ASP A 47 -0.28 1.98 -12.56
CA ASP A 47 -0.63 2.93 -13.62
C ASP A 47 0.16 4.25 -13.52
N SER A 48 0.74 4.54 -12.35
CA SER A 48 1.28 5.88 -12.05
C SER A 48 2.80 6.01 -12.13
N TYR A 49 3.56 4.91 -12.07
CA TYR A 49 5.02 4.98 -12.13
C TYR A 49 5.52 5.05 -13.58
N GLN A 50 6.31 6.06 -13.93
CA GLN A 50 6.94 6.21 -15.24
C GLN A 50 8.46 6.23 -15.07
N GLY A 51 9.15 5.24 -15.64
CA GLY A 51 10.60 5.15 -15.54
C GLY A 51 11.32 6.12 -16.47
N SER A 52 12.61 6.38 -16.18
CA SER A 52 13.45 7.28 -16.96
C SER A 52 14.79 6.64 -17.37
N GLY A 53 14.85 5.30 -17.40
CA GLY A 53 16.02 4.56 -17.90
C GLY A 53 17.18 4.45 -16.90
N ARG A 54 16.94 4.63 -15.60
CA ARG A 54 18.00 4.69 -14.57
C ARG A 54 18.61 3.32 -14.27
N LEU A 55 17.91 2.24 -14.60
CA LEU A 55 18.28 0.87 -14.25
C LEU A 55 18.40 -0.05 -15.48
N ASN A 56 18.40 0.53 -16.68
CA ASN A 56 18.67 -0.18 -17.93
C ASN A 56 19.80 -1.21 -17.84
N GLY A 57 19.49 -2.45 -18.23
CA GLY A 57 20.42 -3.57 -18.28
C GLY A 57 20.78 -4.19 -16.93
N ARG A 58 20.22 -3.69 -15.82
CA ARG A 58 20.45 -4.27 -14.49
C ARG A 58 19.61 -5.53 -14.27
N LYS A 59 20.07 -6.37 -13.35
CA LYS A 59 19.41 -7.62 -12.94
C LYS A 59 19.16 -7.56 -11.43
N VAL A 60 17.98 -7.97 -10.99
CA VAL A 60 17.57 -7.90 -9.58
C VAL A 60 16.85 -9.17 -9.13
N LEU A 61 17.05 -9.52 -7.86
CA LEU A 61 16.25 -10.48 -7.11
C LEU A 61 15.51 -9.73 -6.00
N ILE A 62 14.18 -9.79 -5.99
CA ILE A 62 13.33 -9.11 -5.01
C ILE A 62 12.57 -10.19 -4.22
N THR A 63 12.86 -10.31 -2.92
CA THR A 63 12.08 -11.17 -2.02
C THR A 63 10.79 -10.44 -1.61
N GLY A 64 9.66 -11.17 -1.55
CA GLY A 64 8.35 -10.56 -1.29
C GLY A 64 7.86 -9.61 -2.40
N GLY A 65 8.29 -9.83 -3.64
CA GLY A 65 7.90 -9.01 -4.80
C GLY A 65 6.46 -9.18 -5.28
N ASP A 66 5.67 -10.05 -4.64
CA ASP A 66 4.29 -10.38 -5.01
C ASP A 66 3.26 -9.32 -4.57
N SER A 67 3.55 -8.59 -3.49
CA SER A 67 2.61 -7.64 -2.87
C SER A 67 3.32 -6.48 -2.17
N GLY A 68 2.55 -5.46 -1.79
CA GLY A 68 3.03 -4.35 -0.97
C GLY A 68 4.24 -3.62 -1.58
N ILE A 69 5.18 -3.22 -0.73
CA ILE A 69 6.34 -2.43 -1.14
C ILE A 69 7.23 -3.20 -2.12
N GLY A 70 7.40 -4.52 -1.93
CA GLY A 70 8.20 -5.35 -2.83
C GLY A 70 7.64 -5.35 -4.26
N ARG A 71 6.31 -5.45 -4.41
CA ARG A 71 5.65 -5.30 -5.72
C ARG A 71 5.87 -3.93 -6.34
N ALA A 72 5.75 -2.86 -5.55
CA ALA A 72 5.96 -1.50 -6.04
C ALA A 72 7.40 -1.31 -6.56
N VAL A 73 8.38 -1.84 -5.83
CA VAL A 73 9.79 -1.86 -6.26
C VAL A 73 9.96 -2.68 -7.53
N ALA A 74 9.33 -3.86 -7.64
CA ALA A 74 9.43 -4.69 -8.83
C ALA A 74 8.87 -3.99 -10.09
N ILE A 75 7.72 -3.32 -9.96
CA ILE A 75 7.13 -2.51 -11.05
C ILE A 75 8.07 -1.37 -11.44
N ALA A 76 8.57 -0.62 -10.46
CA ALA A 76 9.47 0.50 -10.70
C ALA A 76 10.75 0.05 -11.39
N TYR A 77 11.39 -1.00 -10.88
CA TYR A 77 12.62 -1.55 -11.44
C TYR A 77 12.44 -2.01 -12.89
N ALA A 78 11.33 -2.69 -13.20
CA ALA A 78 11.06 -3.15 -14.56
C ALA A 78 10.79 -2.02 -15.56
N ARG A 79 10.40 -0.83 -15.09
CA ARG A 79 10.16 0.36 -15.92
C ARG A 79 11.39 1.25 -16.10
N GLU A 80 12.43 1.06 -15.28
CA GLU A 80 13.69 1.82 -15.29
C GLU A 80 14.79 1.14 -16.11
#